data_AF-A0AAN6BM64-F1
#
_entry.id   AF-A0AAN6BM64-F1
#
_cell.length_a   1.000
_cell.length_b   1.000
_cell.length_c   1.000
_cell.angle_alpha   90.00
_cell.angle_beta   90.00
_cell.angle_gamma   90.00
#
_symmetry.space_group_name_H-M   'P 1'
#
loop_
_entity.id
_entity.type
_entity.pdbx_description
1 polymer ?
#
loop_
_entity_poly.entity_id
_entity_poly.type
_entity_poly.pdbx_seq_one_letter_code
_entity_poly.pdbx_strand_id
1 'polypeptide(L)'
;MKDFFGHTKINDFNAVSYLDNISSDALLLPNIGIAVSGGGYRALMDGAGALKAFDGRPENATAKGQLGGLLQSATYLAGLSGGGWLFGSVYLNNFTTISSLQTNTFATPWQYYEEIVQAVAEKNDAGYPITITDFWGPALSYQLINAPEGGINYTWSSIAKTEKFRQ
;
A
#
# COMPACT_ATOMS: atom_id res chain seq x y z
N MET A 1 9.91 14.42 -5.75
CA MET A 1 9.73 14.82 -7.17
C MET A 1 11.01 15.27 -7.85
N LYS A 2 11.80 16.19 -7.27
CA LYS A 2 13.10 16.59 -7.85
C LYS A 2 14.05 15.40 -8.04
N ASP A 3 14.16 14.53 -7.04
CA ASP A 3 14.98 13.31 -7.13
C ASP A 3 14.56 12.43 -8.31
N PHE A 4 13.25 12.18 -8.47
CA PHE A 4 12.70 11.39 -9.58
C PHE A 4 13.07 11.99 -10.95
N PHE A 5 12.88 13.30 -11.16
CA PHE A 5 13.25 13.96 -12.42
C PHE A 5 14.77 14.20 -12.57
N GLY A 6 15.54 13.98 -11.49
CA GLY A 6 16.99 13.93 -11.52
C GLY A 6 17.49 12.81 -12.43
N HIS A 7 16.84 11.64 -12.38
CA HIS A 7 17.22 10.46 -13.17
C HIS A 7 16.21 10.09 -14.29
N THR A 8 14.96 10.56 -14.22
CA THR A 8 13.95 10.42 -15.28
C THR A 8 13.83 11.71 -16.09
N LYS A 9 14.09 11.67 -17.40
CA LYS A 9 14.07 12.85 -18.27
C LYS A 9 12.81 12.90 -19.13
N ILE A 10 12.30 14.11 -19.31
CA ILE A 10 11.28 14.44 -20.30
C ILE A 10 12.01 15.15 -21.44
N ASN A 11 11.83 14.69 -22.67
CA ASN A 11 12.48 15.30 -23.82
C ASN A 11 12.06 16.77 -23.92
N ASP A 12 13.03 17.63 -24.22
CA ASP A 12 12.85 19.08 -24.40
C ASP A 12 12.28 19.84 -23.17
N PHE A 13 12.31 19.23 -21.98
CA PHE A 13 11.83 19.87 -20.75
C PHE A 13 12.73 19.59 -19.53
N ASN A 14 13.28 20.66 -18.94
CA ASN A 14 14.07 20.58 -17.70
C ASN A 14 13.15 20.65 -16.47
N ALA A 15 12.61 19.49 -16.09
CA ALA A 15 11.70 19.37 -14.95
C ALA A 15 12.33 19.75 -13.60
N VAL A 16 13.63 19.51 -13.40
CA VAL A 16 14.30 19.87 -12.12
C VAL A 16 14.35 21.39 -11.97
N SER A 17 14.83 22.11 -12.99
CA SER A 17 14.87 23.58 -12.94
C SER A 17 13.47 24.20 -12.89
N TYR A 18 12.47 23.61 -13.55
CA TYR A 18 11.08 24.04 -13.40
C TYR A 18 10.64 23.93 -11.93
N LEU A 19 10.82 22.77 -11.30
CA LEU A 19 10.45 22.53 -9.91
C LEU A 19 11.23 23.41 -8.92
N ASP A 20 12.49 23.75 -9.22
CA ASP A 20 13.26 24.71 -8.43
C ASP A 20 12.61 26.11 -8.47
N ASN A 21 12.27 26.59 -9.67
CA ASN A 21 11.70 27.92 -9.88
C ASN A 21 10.35 28.11 -9.18
N ILE A 22 9.54 27.06 -9.07
CA ILE A 22 8.21 27.13 -8.44
C ILE A 22 8.19 26.65 -6.98
N SER A 23 9.34 26.30 -6.40
CA SER A 23 9.39 25.61 -5.10
C SER A 23 8.89 26.42 -3.90
N SER A 24 8.82 27.76 -4.02
CA SER A 24 8.30 28.65 -2.98
C SER A 24 6.78 28.79 -2.99
N ASP A 25 6.10 28.34 -4.05
CA ASP A 25 4.64 28.43 -4.18
C ASP A 25 4.03 27.03 -4.21
N ALA A 26 3.47 26.61 -3.08
CA ALA A 26 2.83 25.30 -2.93
C ALA A 26 1.63 25.11 -3.87
N LEU A 27 0.99 26.17 -4.36
CA LEU A 27 -0.13 26.08 -5.31
C LEU A 27 0.34 25.71 -6.73
N LEU A 28 1.60 25.97 -7.06
CA LEU A 28 2.19 25.64 -8.35
C LEU A 28 2.82 24.25 -8.38
N LEU A 29 3.12 23.67 -7.21
CA LEU A 29 3.72 22.34 -7.11
C LEU A 29 2.75 21.28 -7.69
N PRO A 30 3.20 20.42 -8.62
CA PRO A 30 2.35 19.39 -9.19
C PRO A 30 1.91 18.37 -8.13
N ASN A 31 0.64 17.98 -8.18
CA ASN A 31 0.12 16.87 -7.39
C ASN A 31 0.08 15.61 -8.25
N ILE A 32 0.69 14.53 -7.77
CA ILE A 32 0.69 13.23 -8.44
C ILE A 32 -0.26 12.29 -7.70
N GLY A 33 -1.22 11.72 -8.43
CA GLY A 33 -2.11 10.67 -7.93
C GLY A 33 -1.80 9.33 -8.59
N ILE A 34 -1.73 8.25 -7.80
CA ILE A 34 -1.67 6.88 -8.30
C ILE A 34 -2.97 6.18 -7.91
N ALA A 35 -3.66 5.62 -8.89
CA ALA A 35 -4.93 4.92 -8.68
C ALA A 35 -4.83 3.46 -9.12
N VAL A 36 -5.31 2.53 -8.27
CA VAL A 36 -5.39 1.10 -8.58
C VAL A 36 -6.85 0.67 -8.49
N SER A 37 -7.36 0.14 -9.61
CA SER A 37 -8.77 -0.24 -9.74
C SER A 37 -9.14 -1.49 -8.94
N GLY A 38 -10.43 -1.86 -8.99
CA GLY A 38 -10.92 -3.14 -8.49
C GLY A 38 -10.68 -4.30 -9.45
N GLY A 39 -10.77 -5.52 -8.93
CA GLY A 39 -10.51 -6.74 -9.72
C GLY A 39 -9.91 -7.90 -8.93
N GLY A 40 -10.13 -7.92 -7.61
CA GLY A 40 -9.58 -8.93 -6.72
C GLY A 40 -8.05 -9.03 -6.79
N TYR A 41 -7.53 -10.26 -6.69
CA TYR A 41 -6.09 -10.53 -6.75
C TYR A 41 -5.44 -10.09 -8.06
N ARG A 42 -6.16 -10.07 -9.18
CA ARG A 42 -5.61 -9.58 -10.46
C ARG A 42 -5.21 -8.11 -10.35
N ALA A 43 -6.14 -7.27 -9.91
CA ALA A 43 -5.87 -5.85 -9.73
C ALA A 43 -4.80 -5.61 -8.66
N LEU A 44 -4.79 -6.41 -7.59
CA LEU A 44 -3.74 -6.37 -6.57
C LEU A 44 -2.37 -6.68 -7.18
N MET A 45 -2.23 -7.78 -7.93
CA MET A 45 -0.94 -8.24 -8.45
C MET A 45 -0.42 -7.33 -9.57
N ASP A 46 -1.28 -6.92 -10.50
CA ASP A 46 -0.91 -5.98 -11.57
C ASP A 46 -0.51 -4.62 -10.97
N GLY A 47 -1.30 -4.13 -10.01
CA GLY A 47 -1.01 -2.91 -9.28
C GLY A 47 0.28 -3.01 -8.46
N ALA A 48 0.55 -4.16 -7.84
CA ALA A 48 1.78 -4.41 -7.09
C ALA A 48 3.01 -4.37 -8.01
N GLY A 49 2.92 -4.91 -9.23
CA GLY A 49 3.98 -4.82 -10.23
C GLY A 49 4.30 -3.38 -10.61
N ALA A 50 3.27 -2.57 -10.92
CA ALA A 50 3.44 -1.16 -11.22
C ALA A 50 4.00 -0.36 -10.02
N LEU A 51 3.43 -0.58 -8.83
CA LEU A 51 3.87 0.09 -7.60
C LEU A 51 5.32 -0.26 -7.25
N LYS A 52 5.74 -1.51 -7.46
CA LYS A 52 7.13 -1.96 -7.30
C LYS A 52 8.08 -1.21 -8.24
N ALA A 53 7.68 -0.97 -9.49
CA ALA A 53 8.48 -0.22 -10.45
C ALA A 53 8.57 1.29 -10.11
N PHE A 54 7.54 1.83 -9.44
CA PHE A 54 7.49 3.23 -9.03
C PHE A 54 8.20 3.51 -7.70
N ASP A 55 8.41 2.47 -6.90
CA ASP A 55 9.03 2.55 -5.59
C ASP A 55 10.56 2.70 -5.72
N GLY A 56 11.14 3.76 -5.15
CA GLY A 56 12.58 3.99 -5.17
C GLY A 56 13.38 3.24 -4.10
N ARG A 57 12.72 2.49 -3.20
CA ARG A 57 13.37 1.81 -2.05
C ARG A 57 14.08 0.50 -2.41
N PRO A 58 13.59 -0.35 -3.35
CA PRO A 58 14.31 -1.55 -3.77
C PRO A 58 15.66 -1.23 -4.41
N GLU A 59 16.59 -2.19 -4.37
CA GLU A 59 17.91 -2.06 -4.99
C GLU A 59 17.79 -1.80 -6.51
N ASN A 60 18.63 -0.91 -7.04
CA ASN A 60 18.66 -0.50 -8.45
C ASN A 60 17.37 0.12 -9.01
N ALA A 61 16.40 0.50 -8.16
CA ALA A 61 15.12 1.07 -8.60
C ALA A 61 15.23 2.43 -9.31
N THR A 62 16.35 3.14 -9.17
CA THR A 62 16.60 4.46 -9.80
C THR A 62 17.65 4.41 -10.91
N ALA A 63 18.08 3.21 -11.32
CA ALA A 63 19.00 3.03 -12.44
C ALA A 63 18.40 3.56 -13.76
N LYS A 64 19.26 3.78 -14.76
CA LYS A 64 18.83 4.28 -16.08
C LYS A 64 17.71 3.42 -16.66
N GLY A 65 16.57 4.05 -16.97
CA GLY A 65 15.39 3.39 -17.53
C GLY A 65 14.38 2.89 -16.49
N GLN A 66 14.66 3.03 -15.20
CA GLN A 66 13.73 2.69 -14.11
C GLN A 66 12.90 3.90 -13.67
N LEU A 67 11.75 3.64 -13.06
CA LEU A 67 10.78 4.64 -12.60
C LEU A 67 10.72 4.80 -11.07
N GLY A 68 11.67 4.23 -10.33
CA GLY A 68 11.72 4.33 -8.88
C GLY A 68 11.77 5.80 -8.43
N GLY A 69 11.09 6.13 -7.33
CA GLY A 69 10.96 7.51 -6.87
C GLY A 69 9.67 8.20 -7.33
N LEU A 70 8.93 7.61 -8.28
CA LEU A 70 7.60 8.10 -8.66
C LEU A 70 6.60 7.94 -7.50
N LEU A 71 6.65 6.81 -6.78
CA LEU A 71 5.84 6.60 -5.58
C LEU A 71 6.14 7.63 -4.49
N GLN A 72 7.42 7.90 -4.25
CA GLN A 72 7.85 8.94 -3.29
C GLN A 72 7.50 10.36 -3.75
N SER A 73 7.11 10.54 -5.01
CA SER A 73 6.65 11.81 -5.56
C SER A 73 5.13 11.94 -5.59
N ALA A 74 4.39 10.88 -5.24
CA ALA A 74 2.93 10.88 -5.21
C ALA A 74 2.38 11.64 -4.00
N THR A 75 1.38 12.48 -4.23
CA THR A 75 0.59 13.15 -3.19
C THR A 75 -0.55 12.24 -2.71
N TYR A 76 -1.16 11.48 -3.62
CA TYR A 76 -2.32 10.65 -3.33
C TYR A 76 -2.16 9.23 -3.86
N LEU A 77 -2.57 8.25 -3.06
CA LEU A 77 -2.82 6.88 -3.48
C LEU A 77 -4.30 6.58 -3.28
N ALA A 78 -4.96 6.03 -4.30
CA ALA A 78 -6.37 5.67 -4.26
C ALA A 78 -6.58 4.24 -4.76
N GLY A 79 -7.22 3.39 -3.95
CA GLY A 79 -7.50 2.00 -4.30
C GLY A 79 -8.93 1.62 -3.98
N LEU A 80 -9.56 0.83 -4.86
CA LEU A 80 -10.88 0.23 -4.62
C LEU A 80 -10.80 -1.28 -4.79
N SER A 81 -11.52 -2.05 -3.97
CA SER A 81 -11.58 -3.51 -4.04
C SER A 81 -10.15 -4.09 -4.01
N GLY A 82 -9.70 -4.81 -5.05
CA GLY A 82 -8.33 -5.35 -5.15
C GLY A 82 -7.22 -4.30 -5.00
N GLY A 83 -7.40 -3.08 -5.52
CA GLY A 83 -6.46 -1.97 -5.28
C GLY A 83 -6.47 -1.48 -3.83
N GLY A 84 -7.61 -1.59 -3.14
CA GLY A 84 -7.72 -1.33 -1.71
C GLY A 84 -6.98 -2.38 -0.88
N TRP A 85 -7.02 -3.65 -1.30
CA TRP A 85 -6.23 -4.73 -0.69
C TRP A 85 -4.73 -4.50 -0.83
N LEU A 86 -4.27 -4.05 -2.01
CA LEU A 86 -2.87 -3.70 -2.26
C LEU A 86 -2.38 -2.60 -1.30
N PHE A 87 -3.04 -1.44 -1.29
CA PHE A 87 -2.61 -0.34 -0.44
C PHE A 87 -2.83 -0.66 1.05
N GLY A 88 -3.92 -1.34 1.41
CA GLY A 88 -4.14 -1.84 2.77
C GLY A 88 -2.97 -2.72 3.24
N SER A 89 -2.56 -3.69 2.41
CA SER A 89 -1.41 -4.55 2.68
C SER A 89 -0.12 -3.74 2.87
N VAL A 90 0.21 -2.84 1.95
CA VAL A 90 1.43 -2.02 2.05
C VAL A 90 1.48 -1.22 3.35
N TYR A 91 0.39 -0.51 3.68
CA TYR A 91 0.38 0.43 4.81
C TYR A 91 0.21 -0.26 6.17
N LEU A 92 -0.63 -1.31 6.26
CA LEU A 92 -0.80 -2.07 7.50
C LEU A 92 0.43 -2.93 7.83
N ASN A 93 1.26 -3.25 6.83
CA ASN A 93 2.61 -3.79 7.02
C ASN A 93 3.67 -2.69 7.17
N ASN A 94 3.38 -1.61 7.90
CA ASN A 94 4.33 -0.53 8.21
C ASN A 94 4.93 0.14 6.95
N PHE A 95 4.10 0.42 5.95
CA PHE A 95 4.51 0.99 4.67
C PHE A 95 5.69 0.23 4.05
N THR A 96 5.63 -1.10 3.98
CA THR A 96 6.71 -1.92 3.43
C THR A 96 6.82 -1.81 1.90
N THR A 97 7.83 -2.44 1.30
CA THR A 97 7.95 -2.54 -0.17
C THR A 97 7.19 -3.75 -0.69
N ILE A 98 6.77 -3.71 -1.96
CA ILE A 98 6.18 -4.88 -2.61
C ILE A 98 7.13 -6.08 -2.58
N SER A 99 8.43 -5.87 -2.81
CA SER A 99 9.44 -6.94 -2.76
C SER A 99 9.47 -7.66 -1.40
N SER A 100 9.26 -6.93 -0.30
CA SER A 100 9.25 -7.48 1.06
C SER A 100 7.95 -8.21 1.40
N LEU A 101 6.84 -7.92 0.71
CA LEU A 101 5.55 -8.60 0.88
C LEU A 101 5.47 -9.93 0.13
N GLN A 102 6.40 -10.19 -0.80
CA GLN A 102 6.45 -11.47 -1.51
C GLN A 102 6.98 -12.55 -0.54
N THR A 103 6.07 -13.22 0.17
CA THR A 103 6.39 -14.34 1.08
C THR A 103 5.80 -15.65 0.55
N ASN A 104 6.37 -16.77 1.00
CA ASN A 104 5.88 -18.14 0.71
C ASN A 104 5.30 -18.82 1.97
N THR A 105 4.98 -18.04 3.00
CA THR A 105 4.54 -18.57 4.30
C THR A 105 3.03 -18.48 4.41
N PHE A 106 2.38 -19.64 4.51
CA PHE A 106 0.93 -19.75 4.73
C PHE A 106 0.66 -20.23 6.15
N ALA A 107 -0.31 -19.64 6.84
CA ALA A 107 -0.85 -20.20 8.06
C ALA A 107 -1.44 -21.60 7.78
N THR A 108 -1.44 -22.49 8.76
CA THR A 108 -2.11 -23.78 8.59
C THR A 108 -3.62 -23.56 8.49
N PRO A 109 -4.33 -24.24 7.58
CA PRO A 109 -5.75 -23.94 7.31
C PRO A 109 -6.68 -24.02 8.53
N TRP A 110 -6.32 -24.84 9.53
CA TRP A 110 -7.17 -25.12 10.69
C TRP A 110 -7.14 -24.00 11.73
N GLN A 111 -5.95 -23.54 12.12
CA GLN A 111 -5.76 -22.40 13.03
C GLN A 111 -6.40 -21.13 12.45
N TYR A 112 -6.18 -20.90 11.16
CA TYR A 112 -6.78 -19.81 10.40
C TYR A 112 -8.32 -19.78 10.48
N TYR A 113 -8.99 -20.94 10.39
CA TYR A 113 -10.45 -20.98 10.44
C TYR A 113 -10.99 -20.75 11.86
N GLU A 114 -10.37 -21.38 12.86
CA GLU A 114 -10.75 -21.24 14.27
C GLU A 114 -10.66 -19.77 14.73
N GLU A 115 -9.56 -19.09 14.41
CA GLU A 115 -9.34 -17.68 14.76
C GLU A 115 -10.40 -16.75 14.13
N ILE A 116 -10.80 -17.00 12.88
CA ILE A 116 -11.84 -16.20 12.21
C ILE A 116 -13.21 -16.42 12.86
N VAL A 117 -13.58 -17.68 13.11
CA VAL A 117 -14.87 -17.99 13.75
C VAL A 117 -14.94 -17.39 15.15
N GLN A 118 -13.85 -17.47 15.91
CA GLN A 118 -13.76 -16.85 17.22
C GLN A 118 -13.93 -15.33 17.15
N ALA A 119 -13.22 -14.65 16.26
CA ALA A 119 -13.32 -13.19 16.13
C ALA A 119 -14.75 -12.72 15.78
N VAL A 120 -15.47 -13.47 14.92
CA VAL A 120 -16.86 -13.15 14.58
C VAL A 120 -17.81 -13.45 15.75
N ALA A 121 -17.58 -14.52 16.50
CA ALA A 121 -18.35 -14.83 17.70
C ALA A 121 -18.20 -13.73 18.76
N GLU A 122 -16.97 -13.27 19.01
CA GLU A 122 -16.69 -12.17 19.95
C GLU A 122 -17.38 -10.86 19.52
N LYS A 123 -17.43 -10.56 18.21
CA LYS A 123 -18.20 -9.43 17.68
C LYS A 123 -19.70 -9.56 17.96
N ASN A 124 -20.26 -10.75 17.74
CA ASN A 124 -21.67 -11.03 17.99
C ASN A 124 -22.02 -10.94 19.49
N ASP A 125 -21.17 -11.49 20.36
CA ASP A 125 -21.33 -11.45 21.81
C ASP A 125 -21.25 -10.02 22.36
N ALA A 126 -20.49 -9.15 21.69
CA ALA A 126 -20.48 -7.71 21.96
C ALA A 126 -21.74 -6.96 21.44
N GLY A 127 -22.71 -7.66 20.82
CA GLY A 127 -24.00 -7.12 20.39
C GLY A 127 -23.99 -6.45 19.01
N TYR A 128 -22.92 -6.59 18.22
CA TYR A 128 -22.85 -6.02 16.88
C TYR A 128 -23.44 -6.99 15.84
N PRO A 129 -24.11 -6.46 14.79
CA PRO A 129 -24.60 -7.30 13.70
C PRO A 129 -23.43 -7.95 12.95
N ILE A 130 -23.61 -9.24 12.64
CA ILE A 130 -22.67 -10.04 11.85
C ILE A 130 -23.17 -10.21 10.42
N THR A 131 -22.23 -10.23 9.49
CA THR A 131 -22.46 -10.43 8.05
C THR A 131 -21.35 -11.31 7.47
N ILE A 132 -21.51 -11.72 6.21
CA ILE A 132 -20.44 -12.44 5.50
C ILE A 132 -19.12 -11.66 5.44
N THR A 133 -19.18 -10.33 5.46
CA THR A 133 -17.99 -9.47 5.45
C THR A 133 -17.15 -9.63 6.72
N ASP A 134 -17.76 -10.00 7.84
CA ASP A 134 -17.05 -10.24 9.11
C ASP A 134 -16.21 -11.51 9.08
N PHE A 135 -16.53 -12.46 8.21
CA PHE A 135 -15.69 -13.62 7.93
C PHE A 135 -14.67 -13.31 6.83
N TRP A 136 -15.11 -12.63 5.75
CA TRP A 136 -14.30 -12.36 4.58
C TRP A 136 -13.16 -11.37 4.84
N GLY A 137 -13.36 -10.35 5.67
CA GLY A 137 -12.35 -9.36 6.02
C GLY A 137 -11.11 -9.99 6.67
N PRO A 138 -11.27 -10.71 7.80
CA PRO A 138 -10.20 -11.47 8.41
C PRO A 138 -9.59 -12.51 7.45
N ALA A 139 -10.41 -13.24 6.70
CA ALA A 139 -9.91 -14.20 5.70
C ALA A 139 -8.91 -13.59 4.69
N LEU A 140 -9.15 -12.35 4.27
CA LEU A 140 -8.21 -11.59 3.46
C LEU A 140 -7.00 -11.11 4.27
N SER A 141 -7.20 -10.65 5.51
CA SER A 141 -6.14 -10.05 6.33
C SER A 141 -5.01 -11.03 6.63
N TYR A 142 -5.30 -12.30 6.92
CA TYR A 142 -4.27 -13.35 7.12
C TYR A 142 -3.36 -13.57 5.90
N GLN A 143 -3.82 -13.21 4.71
CA GLN A 143 -3.04 -13.34 3.47
C GLN A 143 -2.27 -12.07 3.13
N LEU A 144 -2.70 -10.93 3.66
CA LEU A 144 -2.26 -9.60 3.22
C LEU A 144 -1.54 -8.82 4.31
N ILE A 145 -1.66 -9.21 5.57
CA ILE A 145 -1.08 -8.54 6.74
C ILE A 145 -0.18 -9.54 7.46
N ASN A 146 1.11 -9.23 7.51
CA ASN A 146 2.13 -9.97 8.23
C ASN A 146 2.15 -9.54 9.70
N ALA A 147 1.11 -9.94 10.43
CA ALA A 147 0.96 -9.72 11.86
C ALA A 147 0.26 -10.93 12.51
N PRO A 148 0.42 -11.15 13.83
CA PRO A 148 -0.35 -12.14 14.55
C PRO A 148 -1.85 -11.97 14.30
N GLU A 149 -2.57 -13.09 14.20
CA GLU A 149 -4.02 -13.13 13.99
C GLU A 149 -4.50 -12.30 12.78
N GLY A 150 -3.68 -12.25 11.72
CA GLY A 150 -3.97 -11.46 10.52
C GLY A 150 -4.10 -9.96 10.79
N GLY A 151 -3.56 -9.45 11.91
CA GLY A 151 -3.65 -8.06 12.30
C GLY A 151 -5.05 -7.62 12.70
N ILE A 152 -5.85 -8.47 13.36
CA ILE A 152 -7.25 -8.17 13.75
C ILE A 152 -7.39 -6.87 14.57
N ASN A 153 -6.37 -6.52 15.35
CA ASN A 153 -6.31 -5.30 16.16
C ASN A 153 -5.78 -4.06 15.42
N TYR A 154 -5.38 -4.20 14.15
CA TYR A 154 -4.90 -3.08 13.36
C TYR A 154 -6.08 -2.30 12.80
N THR A 155 -5.98 -0.97 12.86
CA THR A 155 -7.04 -0.07 12.42
C THR A 155 -6.48 0.94 11.43
N TRP A 156 -7.33 1.60 10.66
CA TRP A 156 -6.89 2.71 9.82
C TRP A 156 -6.20 3.81 10.63
N SER A 157 -6.65 4.04 11.87
CA SER A 157 -6.03 5.00 12.78
C SER A 157 -4.66 4.54 13.30
N SER A 158 -4.36 3.23 13.34
CA SER A 158 -3.05 2.75 13.79
C SER A 158 -1.95 3.03 12.76
N ILE A 159 -2.28 3.22 11.47
CA ILE A 159 -1.31 3.58 10.42
C ILE A 159 -0.58 4.87 10.79
N ALA A 160 -1.30 5.89 11.26
CA ALA A 160 -0.72 7.17 11.68
C ALA A 160 0.25 7.04 12.88
N LYS A 161 0.19 5.90 13.60
CA LYS A 161 1.07 5.63 14.75
C LYS A 161 2.32 4.82 14.40
N THR A 162 2.42 4.32 13.15
CA THR A 162 3.58 3.55 12.68
C THR A 162 4.80 4.45 12.49
N GLU A 163 6.01 3.86 12.48
CA GLU A 163 7.27 4.60 12.43
C GLU A 163 7.36 5.59 11.26
N LYS A 164 6.81 5.23 10.11
CA LYS A 164 6.89 6.05 8.89
C LYS A 164 5.90 7.23 8.84
N PHE A 165 4.89 7.24 9.71
CA PHE A 165 3.83 8.26 9.69
C PHE A 165 3.65 8.98 11.03
N ARG A 166 4.38 8.58 12.07
CA ARG A 166 4.39 9.31 13.34
C ARG A 166 5.12 10.64 13.15
N GLN A 167 4.44 11.73 13.48
CA GLN A 167 5.00 13.09 13.55
C GLN A 167 5.65 13.32 14.91
#